data_AF-A0A1B8QTN3-F1
#
_entry.id   AF-A0A1B8QTN3-F1
#
_cell.length_a   1.000
_cell.length_b   1.000
_cell.length_c   1.000
_cell.angle_alpha   90.00
_cell.angle_beta   90.00
_cell.angle_gamma   90.00
#
_symmetry.space_group_name_H-M   'P 1'
#
loop_
_entity.id
_entity.type
_entity.pdbx_description
1 polymer ?
#
loop_
_entity_poly.entity_id
_entity_poly.type
_entity_poly.pdbx_seq_one_letter_code
_entity_poly.pdbx_strand_id
1 'polypeptide(L)'
;MTELYVQEGKNDARTRDVLDKAANENVRVYFVIAVAITTRCESCISVHAAAAAKAGATESEIAGALATAIALNAGAAYTYALRALEAVDAQR
;
A
#
# COMPACT_ATOMS: atom_id res chain seq x y z
N MET A 1 1.70 15.30 -18.64
CA MET A 1 1.51 16.18 -17.46
C MET A 1 1.29 15.39 -16.17
N THR A 2 0.38 14.43 -16.11
CA THR A 2 0.19 13.55 -14.94
C THR A 2 1.34 12.56 -14.70
N GLU A 3 1.94 11.97 -15.75
CA GLU A 3 3.13 11.10 -15.61
C GLU A 3 4.40 11.86 -15.14
N LEU A 4 4.51 13.14 -15.49
CA LEU A 4 5.66 13.97 -15.08
C LEU A 4 5.61 14.27 -13.57
N TYR A 5 4.42 14.56 -13.01
CA TYR A 5 4.22 14.74 -11.56
C TYR A 5 4.54 13.47 -10.75
N VAL A 6 4.20 12.28 -11.27
CA VAL A 6 4.50 10.99 -10.61
C VAL A 6 5.99 10.64 -10.68
N GLN A 7 6.70 11.08 -11.72
CA GLN A 7 8.15 10.87 -11.87
C GLN A 7 8.97 11.93 -11.11
N GLU A 8 8.54 13.19 -11.07
CA GLU A 8 9.19 14.25 -10.28
C GLU A 8 9.08 13.99 -8.78
N GLY A 9 7.92 13.53 -8.28
CA GLY A 9 7.77 13.14 -6.87
C GLY A 9 8.58 11.90 -6.46
N LYS A 10 9.13 11.14 -7.42
CA LYS A 10 10.08 10.04 -7.15
C LYS A 10 11.54 10.50 -7.21
N ASN A 11 11.82 11.67 -7.79
CA ASN A 11 13.15 12.23 -7.99
C ASN A 11 13.45 13.44 -7.10
N ASP A 12 12.49 13.96 -6.34
CA ASP A 12 12.80 14.98 -5.35
C ASP A 12 13.56 14.37 -4.16
N ALA A 13 14.67 15.02 -3.79
CA ALA A 13 15.58 14.50 -2.77
C ALA A 13 14.91 14.35 -1.40
N ARG A 14 13.84 15.13 -1.13
CA ARG A 14 13.10 15.08 0.14
C ARG A 14 12.21 13.85 0.22
N THR A 15 11.46 13.53 -0.82
CA THR A 15 10.64 12.31 -0.88
C THR A 15 11.53 11.09 -0.91
N ARG A 16 12.68 11.14 -1.58
CA ARG A 16 13.66 10.05 -1.52
C ARG A 16 14.18 9.81 -0.11
N ASP A 17 14.53 10.84 0.65
CA ASP A 17 14.97 10.69 2.04
C ASP A 17 13.87 10.14 2.96
N VAL A 18 12.64 10.65 2.84
CA VAL A 18 11.48 10.13 3.59
C VAL A 18 11.20 8.68 3.26
N LEU A 19 11.26 8.33 1.97
CA LEU A 19 11.20 6.94 1.55
C LEU A 19 12.38 6.21 2.19
N ASP A 20 13.63 6.55 1.91
CA ASP A 20 14.86 5.92 2.42
C ASP A 20 14.84 5.65 3.95
N LYS A 21 14.30 6.56 4.73
CA LYS A 21 14.01 6.34 6.16
C LYS A 21 12.90 5.31 6.40
N ALA A 22 11.76 5.45 5.74
CA ALA A 22 10.60 4.57 5.90
C ALA A 22 10.86 3.07 5.65
N ALA A 23 11.69 2.62 4.69
CA ALA A 23 11.99 1.16 4.57
C ALA A 23 13.14 0.74 5.45
N ASN A 24 14.00 1.64 5.91
CA ASN A 24 14.89 1.29 7.00
C ASN A 24 14.08 0.93 8.26
N GLU A 25 12.91 1.57 8.41
CA GLU A 25 11.91 1.27 9.45
C GLU A 25 10.86 0.20 9.02
N ASN A 26 11.06 -0.50 7.88
CA ASN A 26 10.12 -1.47 7.28
C ASN A 26 8.71 -0.95 6.90
N VAL A 27 8.45 0.35 6.93
CA VAL A 27 7.12 0.97 6.74
C VAL A 27 6.57 0.91 5.29
N ARG A 28 7.42 0.69 4.27
CA ARG A 28 7.11 1.14 2.89
C ARG A 28 6.05 0.33 2.14
N VAL A 29 5.99 -0.98 2.29
CA VAL A 29 5.33 -1.82 1.28
C VAL A 29 3.85 -2.03 1.59
N TYR A 30 3.52 -2.21 2.87
CA TYR A 30 2.16 -2.50 3.29
C TYR A 30 1.29 -1.23 3.43
N PHE A 31 1.88 -0.06 3.69
CA PHE A 31 1.13 1.19 3.84
C PHE A 31 0.45 1.63 2.52
N VAL A 32 1.03 1.28 1.37
CA VAL A 32 0.46 1.61 0.06
C VAL A 32 -0.85 0.86 -0.19
N ILE A 33 -0.96 -0.37 0.32
CA ILE A 33 -2.21 -1.16 0.31
C ILE A 33 -3.25 -0.49 1.21
N ALA A 34 -2.86 0.00 2.39
CA ALA A 34 -3.78 0.73 3.27
C ALA A 34 -4.38 1.97 2.58
N VAL A 35 -3.58 2.72 1.82
CA VAL A 35 -4.07 3.87 1.04
C VAL A 35 -5.00 3.44 -0.10
N ALA A 36 -4.68 2.34 -0.79
CA ALA A 36 -5.55 1.79 -1.85
C ALA A 36 -6.93 1.38 -1.28
N ILE A 37 -6.96 0.79 -0.09
CA ILE A 37 -8.18 0.43 0.63
C ILE A 37 -8.96 1.68 1.04
N THR A 38 -8.31 2.68 1.64
CA THR A 38 -9.01 3.89 2.13
C THR A 38 -9.58 4.73 0.99
N THR A 39 -8.87 4.77 -0.14
CA THR A 39 -9.31 5.43 -1.38
C THR A 39 -10.28 4.59 -2.20
N ARG A 40 -10.50 3.32 -1.84
CA ARG A 40 -11.46 2.41 -2.49
C ARG A 40 -11.15 2.19 -3.97
N CYS A 41 -9.87 2.15 -4.31
CA CYS A 41 -9.39 2.02 -5.68
C CYS A 41 -9.03 0.55 -5.96
N GLU A 42 -9.94 -0.20 -6.59
CA GLU A 42 -9.76 -1.64 -6.86
C GLU A 42 -8.52 -1.93 -7.73
N SER A 43 -8.29 -1.12 -8.77
CA SER A 43 -7.09 -1.25 -9.60
C SER A 43 -5.82 -0.99 -8.79
N CYS A 44 -5.83 -0.02 -7.89
CA CYS A 44 -4.71 0.26 -6.99
C CYS A 44 -4.47 -0.91 -6.04
N ILE A 45 -5.52 -1.53 -5.49
CA ILE A 45 -5.41 -2.71 -4.63
C ILE A 45 -4.70 -3.84 -5.38
N SER A 46 -5.11 -4.15 -6.61
CA SER A 46 -4.48 -5.22 -7.40
C SER A 46 -3.00 -4.97 -7.70
N VAL A 47 -2.65 -3.75 -8.13
CA VAL A 47 -1.27 -3.39 -8.50
C VAL A 47 -0.36 -3.39 -7.27
N HIS A 48 -0.84 -2.85 -6.14
CA HIS A 48 -0.05 -2.78 -4.92
C HIS A 48 0.00 -4.10 -4.16
N ALA A 49 -1.00 -4.96 -4.28
CA ALA A 49 -0.96 -6.33 -3.76
C ALA A 49 0.14 -7.16 -4.45
N ALA A 50 0.23 -7.10 -5.78
CA ALA A 50 1.31 -7.76 -6.54
C ALA A 50 2.70 -7.21 -6.17
N ALA A 51 2.82 -5.88 -6.01
CA ALA A 51 4.06 -5.27 -5.58
C ALA A 51 4.45 -5.69 -4.15
N ALA A 52 3.48 -5.83 -3.24
CA ALA A 52 3.71 -6.24 -1.87
C ALA A 52 4.13 -7.71 -1.78
N ALA A 53 3.47 -8.61 -2.51
CA ALA A 53 3.86 -10.00 -2.61
C ALA A 53 5.28 -10.15 -3.17
N LYS A 54 5.61 -9.43 -4.25
CA LYS A 54 6.96 -9.43 -4.84
C LYS A 54 8.04 -8.90 -3.89
N ALA A 55 7.69 -7.96 -3.03
CA ALA A 55 8.58 -7.42 -2.01
C ALA A 55 8.69 -8.32 -0.76
N GLY A 56 7.97 -9.45 -0.71
CA GLY A 56 8.02 -10.39 0.40
C GLY A 56 7.26 -9.93 1.64
N ALA A 57 6.20 -9.13 1.47
CA ALA A 57 5.39 -8.65 2.58
C ALA A 57 4.85 -9.82 3.42
N THR A 58 5.10 -9.75 4.72
CA THR A 58 4.66 -10.72 5.70
C THR A 58 3.17 -10.57 6.00
N GLU A 59 2.55 -11.64 6.51
CA GLU A 59 1.14 -11.60 6.92
C GLU A 59 0.87 -10.55 8.00
N SER A 60 1.81 -10.34 8.93
CA SER A 60 1.72 -9.30 9.96
C SER A 60 1.68 -7.89 9.37
N GLU A 61 2.48 -7.63 8.34
CA GLU A 61 2.51 -6.34 7.64
C GLU A 61 1.19 -6.08 6.89
N ILE A 62 0.67 -7.09 6.20
CA ILE A 62 -0.65 -7.01 5.54
C ILE A 62 -1.76 -6.78 6.57
N ALA A 63 -1.74 -7.51 7.69
CA ALA A 63 -2.68 -7.30 8.80
C ALA A 63 -2.60 -5.88 9.37
N GLY A 64 -1.40 -5.33 9.52
CA GLY A 64 -1.17 -3.94 9.92
C GLY A 64 -1.76 -2.92 8.95
N ALA A 65 -1.63 -3.15 7.64
CA ALA A 65 -2.25 -2.31 6.61
C ALA A 65 -3.78 -2.34 6.68
N LEU A 66 -4.36 -3.53 6.84
CA LEU A 66 -5.80 -3.75 6.98
C LEU A 66 -6.34 -3.04 8.23
N ALA A 67 -5.68 -3.24 9.37
CA ALA A 67 -6.03 -2.60 10.64
C ALA A 67 -5.95 -1.07 10.54
N THR A 68 -4.91 -0.54 9.88
CA THR A 68 -4.75 0.90 9.66
C THR A 68 -5.89 1.46 8.80
N ALA A 69 -6.23 0.79 7.69
CA ALA A 69 -7.31 1.24 6.82
C ALA A 69 -8.69 1.20 7.51
N ILE A 70 -8.96 0.14 8.28
CA ILE A 70 -10.19 -0.01 9.06
C ILE A 70 -10.28 1.06 10.15
N ALA A 71 -9.18 1.37 10.85
CA ALA A 71 -9.15 2.41 11.87
C ALA A 71 -9.51 3.80 11.30
N LEU A 72 -9.16 4.07 10.03
CA LEU A 72 -9.39 5.36 9.39
C LEU A 72 -10.78 5.53 8.76
N ASN A 73 -11.43 4.45 8.31
CA ASN A 73 -12.65 4.55 7.49
C ASN A 73 -13.74 3.51 7.86
N ALA A 74 -13.56 2.80 8.98
CA ALA A 74 -14.47 1.80 9.54
C ALA A 74 -15.11 0.88 8.49
N GLY A 75 -16.45 0.85 8.42
CA GLY A 75 -17.20 -0.13 7.63
C GLY A 75 -16.91 -0.11 6.13
N ALA A 76 -16.62 1.05 5.54
CA ALA A 76 -16.28 1.09 4.12
C ALA A 76 -14.90 0.49 3.85
N ALA A 77 -13.92 0.70 4.73
CA ALA A 77 -12.61 0.07 4.58
C ALA A 77 -12.66 -1.45 4.78
N TYR A 78 -13.58 -1.96 5.61
CA TYR A 78 -13.69 -3.41 5.86
C TYR A 78 -13.94 -4.23 4.58
N THR A 79 -14.83 -3.75 3.69
CA THR A 79 -15.12 -4.43 2.41
C THR A 79 -13.91 -4.48 1.49
N TYR A 80 -13.19 -3.36 1.34
CA TYR A 80 -12.00 -3.29 0.48
C TYR A 80 -10.77 -3.96 1.12
N ALA A 81 -10.72 -4.04 2.44
CA ALA A 81 -9.70 -4.76 3.19
C ALA A 81 -9.75 -6.27 2.85
N LEU A 82 -10.94 -6.87 2.82
CA LEU A 82 -11.08 -8.28 2.44
C LEU A 82 -10.59 -8.53 1.00
N ARG A 83 -10.91 -7.62 0.07
CA ARG A 83 -10.45 -7.69 -1.32
C ARG A 83 -8.93 -7.57 -1.45
N ALA A 84 -8.33 -6.70 -0.65
CA ALA A 84 -6.88 -6.56 -0.61
C ALA A 84 -6.18 -7.82 -0.10
N LEU A 85 -6.78 -8.52 0.89
CA LEU A 85 -6.26 -9.80 1.37
C LEU A 85 -6.28 -10.86 0.28
N GLU A 86 -7.44 -11.04 -0.39
CA GLU A 86 -7.60 -11.96 -1.52
C GLU A 86 -6.60 -11.64 -2.65
N ALA A 87 -6.41 -10.35 -2.95
CA ALA A 87 -5.51 -9.91 -3.99
C ALA A 87 -4.04 -10.18 -3.65
N VAL A 88 -3.63 -10.11 -2.37
CA VAL A 88 -2.27 -10.45 -1.94
C VAL A 88 -2.06 -11.96 -1.97
N ASP A 89 -3.04 -12.74 -1.50
CA ASP A 89 -2.96 -14.20 -1.48
C ASP A 89 -2.92 -14.80 -2.90
N ALA A 90 -3.61 -14.20 -3.86
CA ALA A 90 -3.58 -14.62 -5.26
C ALA A 90 -2.21 -14.41 -5.96
N GLN A 91 -1.25 -13.74 -5.31
CA GLN A 91 0.08 -13.44 -5.86
C GLN A 91 1.19 -14.34 -5.26
N ARG A 92 0.82 -15.23 -4.34
CA ARG A 92 1.71 -16.22 -3.72
C ARG A 92 1.69 -17.53 -4.52
#